data_AF-A0AAX4HBT7-F1
#
_entry.id   AF-A0AAX4HBT7-F1
#
_cell.length_a   1.000
_cell.length_b   1.000
_cell.length_c   1.000
_cell.angle_alpha   90.00
_cell.angle_beta   90.00
_cell.angle_gamma   90.00
#
_symmetry.space_group_name_H-M   'P 1'
#
loop_
_entity.id
_entity.type
_entity.pdbx_description
1 polymer ?
#
loop_
_entity_poly.entity_id
_entity_poly.type
_entity_poly.pdbx_seq_one_letter_code
_entity_poly.pdbx_strand_id
1 'polypeptide(L)'
;MKFTLSAAVAGLAAVASANAYKVIGGSVTSKKVEIAALGAATDLPSIPIDSIRDSFVLNVNFEQTTKPAQLLFLLSNKHGLEHSLYARFTETGSKASASVVVGKLPNALKTQDEIHVSIVAAGPSEEEENVIVPLCTFIPSEKFKDSVEYEQPVRLGALPEIHHQFRSNEPHINSFVPTVFSAAALGLLVVLLGAWAGLLNGDMFSGWQGSFWKIGYLATLAYFELIVLRYYLGTSIFATVFQGLLVAGPLSFFGSRALTALARLRK
;
A
#
# COMPACT_ATOMS: atom_id res chain seq x y z
N MET A 1 82.69 -5.89 9.16
CA MET A 1 81.60 -6.89 9.24
C MET A 1 81.03 -6.88 10.65
N LYS A 2 80.04 -6.04 10.93
CA LYS A 2 79.44 -5.86 12.27
C LYS A 2 77.95 -5.51 12.11
N PHE A 3 77.10 -6.43 11.64
CA PHE A 3 75.64 -6.18 11.60
C PHE A 3 74.76 -7.43 11.60
N THR A 4 75.25 -8.60 12.01
CA THR A 4 74.46 -9.85 11.95
C THR A 4 74.04 -10.42 13.30
N LEU A 5 74.54 -9.91 14.44
CA LEU A 5 74.20 -10.48 15.75
C LEU A 5 73.01 -9.79 16.46
N SER A 6 72.66 -8.56 16.08
CA SER A 6 71.62 -7.77 16.76
C SER A 6 70.19 -8.05 16.29
N ALA A 7 70.02 -8.77 15.17
CA ALA A 7 68.70 -9.10 14.63
C ALA A 7 68.08 -10.37 15.25
N ALA A 8 68.88 -11.25 15.85
CA ALA A 8 68.39 -12.50 16.43
C ALA A 8 67.79 -12.34 17.83
N VAL A 9 68.14 -11.28 18.57
CA VAL A 9 67.63 -11.03 19.93
C VAL A 9 66.29 -10.28 19.90
N ALA A 10 66.01 -9.50 18.85
CA ALA A 10 64.75 -8.78 18.68
C ALA A 10 63.58 -9.67 18.22
N GLY A 11 63.87 -10.85 17.65
CA GLY A 11 62.85 -11.80 17.18
C GLY A 11 62.24 -12.69 18.27
N LEU A 12 62.82 -12.72 19.47
CA LEU A 12 62.36 -13.56 20.58
C LEU A 12 61.68 -12.78 21.72
N ALA A 13 61.64 -11.44 21.65
CA ALA A 13 60.90 -10.60 22.60
C ALA A 13 59.46 -10.29 22.14
N ALA A 14 59.06 -10.70 20.93
CA ALA A 14 57.69 -10.56 20.42
C ALA A 14 56.75 -11.73 20.83
N VAL A 15 57.12 -12.47 21.88
CA VAL A 15 56.22 -13.39 22.61
C VAL A 15 56.03 -12.86 24.05
N ALA A 16 56.27 -11.57 24.29
CA ALA A 16 55.86 -10.89 25.49
C ALA A 16 54.33 -10.71 25.48
N SER A 17 53.64 -11.76 25.94
CA SER A 17 52.34 -11.73 26.63
C SER A 17 51.48 -10.48 26.37
N ALA A 18 50.75 -10.48 25.25
CA ALA A 18 49.53 -9.70 25.15
C ALA A 18 48.52 -10.32 26.12
N ASN A 19 48.45 -9.78 27.34
CA ASN A 19 47.43 -10.15 28.31
C ASN A 19 46.12 -9.43 27.96
N ALA A 20 45.55 -9.77 26.80
CA ALA A 20 44.18 -9.37 26.46
C ALA A 20 43.20 -10.09 27.41
N TYR A 21 42.09 -9.44 27.80
CA TYR A 21 41.04 -10.09 28.59
C TYR A 21 40.56 -11.37 27.90
N LYS A 22 40.98 -12.54 28.38
CA LYS A 22 40.72 -13.79 27.70
C LYS A 22 39.56 -14.49 28.35
N VAL A 23 38.52 -14.70 27.56
CA VAL A 23 37.35 -15.48 27.95
C VAL A 23 37.73 -16.96 27.84
N ILE A 24 37.89 -17.62 28.98
CA ILE A 24 38.25 -19.06 29.05
C ILE A 24 37.03 -19.93 28.70
N GLY A 25 35.85 -19.44 29.02
CA GLY A 25 34.59 -20.11 28.75
C GLY A 25 33.46 -19.52 29.58
N GLY A 26 32.27 -20.05 29.42
CA GLY A 26 31.08 -19.62 30.13
C GLY A 26 29.97 -20.63 30.00
N SER A 27 28.82 -20.30 30.54
CA SER A 27 27.62 -21.15 30.49
C SER A 27 26.39 -20.27 30.39
N VAL A 28 25.43 -20.65 29.55
CA VAL A 28 24.07 -20.11 29.61
C VAL A 28 23.21 -21.08 30.40
N THR A 29 22.64 -20.59 31.49
CA THR A 29 21.72 -21.38 32.31
C THR A 29 20.31 -20.82 32.19
N SER A 30 19.31 -21.69 32.03
CA SER A 30 17.89 -21.32 32.21
C SER A 30 17.28 -22.23 33.26
N LYS A 31 16.47 -21.67 34.16
CA LYS A 31 15.81 -22.42 35.24
C LYS A 31 16.76 -23.31 36.07
N LYS A 32 18.01 -22.87 36.25
CA LYS A 32 19.12 -23.59 36.94
C LYS A 32 19.67 -24.83 36.22
N VAL A 33 19.31 -25.03 34.94
CA VAL A 33 19.87 -26.07 34.07
C VAL A 33 20.77 -25.40 33.04
N GLU A 34 21.97 -25.94 32.83
CA GLU A 34 22.90 -25.47 31.81
C GLU A 34 22.42 -25.90 30.42
N ILE A 35 22.13 -24.92 29.56
CA ILE A 35 21.62 -25.14 28.20
C ILE A 35 22.77 -25.23 27.19
N ALA A 36 23.79 -24.40 27.38
CA ALA A 36 24.93 -24.35 26.47
C ALA A 36 26.18 -23.88 27.21
N ALA A 37 27.31 -24.54 26.92
CA ALA A 37 28.62 -24.02 27.26
C ALA A 37 28.98 -22.90 26.25
N LEU A 38 29.37 -21.75 26.77
CA LEU A 38 29.89 -20.63 25.99
C LEU A 38 31.40 -20.83 25.83
N GLY A 39 31.90 -20.86 24.61
CA GLY A 39 33.33 -20.90 24.32
C GLY A 39 33.71 -19.80 23.34
N ALA A 40 34.98 -19.42 23.30
CA ALA A 40 35.55 -18.55 22.26
C ALA A 40 35.73 -19.29 20.92
N ALA A 41 34.79 -20.18 20.58
CA ALA A 41 34.85 -21.06 19.41
C ALA A 41 33.99 -20.51 18.26
N THR A 42 34.35 -20.91 17.04
CA THR A 42 33.75 -20.43 15.77
C THR A 42 32.27 -20.80 15.61
N ASP A 43 31.79 -21.81 16.34
CA ASP A 43 30.40 -22.26 16.33
C ASP A 43 29.66 -21.72 17.56
N LEU A 44 28.89 -20.65 17.36
CA LEU A 44 28.11 -19.99 18.41
C LEU A 44 26.83 -20.79 18.71
N PRO A 45 26.54 -21.14 19.98
CA PRO A 45 25.32 -21.86 20.32
C PRO A 45 24.06 -21.02 20.05
N SER A 46 23.09 -21.63 19.38
CA SER A 46 21.76 -21.07 19.15
C SER A 46 20.78 -21.52 20.24
N ILE A 47 20.17 -20.57 20.94
CA ILE A 47 19.26 -20.85 22.06
C ILE A 47 17.85 -20.36 21.67
N PRO A 48 16.83 -21.25 21.62
CA PRO A 48 15.47 -20.85 21.29
C PRO A 48 14.82 -20.07 22.44
N ILE A 49 14.01 -19.07 22.09
CA ILE A 49 13.14 -18.34 23.03
C ILE A 49 11.69 -18.68 22.68
N ASP A 50 11.00 -19.34 23.63
CA ASP A 50 9.62 -19.78 23.46
C ASP A 50 8.62 -18.90 24.22
N SER A 51 9.03 -18.30 25.34
CA SER A 51 8.12 -17.54 26.21
C SER A 51 8.69 -16.25 26.77
N ILE A 52 7.81 -15.27 26.99
CA ILE A 52 8.09 -14.01 27.70
C ILE A 52 8.56 -14.25 29.14
N ARG A 53 8.17 -15.39 29.73
CA ARG A 53 8.54 -15.77 31.10
C ARG A 53 9.94 -16.38 31.21
N ASP A 54 10.61 -16.63 30.09
CA ASP A 54 11.93 -17.23 30.12
C ASP A 54 12.98 -16.25 30.67
N SER A 55 13.90 -16.82 31.43
CA SER A 55 15.05 -16.10 31.97
C SER A 55 16.31 -16.93 31.73
N PHE A 56 17.35 -16.25 31.27
CA PHE A 56 18.66 -16.83 30.98
C PHE A 56 19.70 -16.11 31.82
N VAL A 57 20.55 -16.86 32.50
CA VAL A 57 21.71 -16.31 33.21
C VAL A 57 22.95 -16.64 32.39
N LEU A 58 23.58 -15.59 31.89
CA LEU A 58 24.84 -15.64 31.16
C LEU A 58 25.97 -15.58 32.18
N ASN A 59 26.78 -16.63 32.26
CA ASN A 59 27.98 -16.65 33.09
C ASN A 59 29.19 -16.77 32.18
N VAL A 60 30.20 -15.92 32.39
CA VAL A 60 31.45 -15.92 31.64
C VAL A 60 32.61 -15.86 32.63
N ASN A 61 33.60 -16.73 32.43
CA ASN A 61 34.81 -16.80 33.23
C ASN A 61 35.96 -16.12 32.46
N PHE A 62 36.67 -15.25 33.15
CA PHE A 62 37.87 -14.58 32.67
C PHE A 62 39.13 -15.24 33.23
N GLU A 63 40.21 -15.19 32.47
CA GLU A 63 41.55 -15.59 32.93
C GLU A 63 42.12 -14.61 33.95
N GLN A 64 41.82 -13.32 33.78
CA GLN A 64 42.24 -12.25 34.66
C GLN A 64 41.40 -12.18 35.93
N THR A 65 42.04 -11.85 37.06
CA THR A 65 41.39 -11.60 38.35
C THR A 65 41.00 -10.14 38.57
N THR A 66 41.54 -9.24 37.75
CA THR A 66 41.26 -7.80 37.75
C THR A 66 39.87 -7.52 37.20
N LYS A 67 39.12 -6.65 37.88
CA LYS A 67 37.78 -6.24 37.46
C LYS A 67 37.89 -5.21 36.31
N PRO A 68 37.33 -5.49 35.13
CA PRO A 68 37.30 -4.51 34.04
C PRO A 68 36.45 -3.30 34.41
N ALA A 69 36.85 -2.12 33.93
CA ALA A 69 36.14 -0.87 34.21
C ALA A 69 34.77 -0.79 33.51
N GLN A 70 34.69 -1.32 32.28
CA GLN A 70 33.46 -1.49 31.53
C GLN A 70 33.22 -2.97 31.31
N LEU A 71 32.07 -3.45 31.77
CA LEU A 71 31.67 -4.83 31.63
C LEU A 71 30.16 -4.92 31.35
N LEU A 72 29.82 -5.29 30.13
CA LEU A 72 28.44 -5.40 29.69
C LEU A 72 28.25 -6.55 28.72
N PHE A 73 27.06 -7.10 28.71
CA PHE A 73 26.57 -7.95 27.64
C PHE A 73 25.80 -7.08 26.65
N LEU A 74 26.17 -7.14 25.38
CA LEU A 74 25.52 -6.44 24.30
C LEU A 74 24.63 -7.42 23.55
N LEU A 75 23.33 -7.14 23.52
CA LEU A 75 22.38 -7.86 22.69
C LEU A 75 22.16 -7.04 21.42
N SER A 76 22.59 -7.57 20.28
CA SER A 76 22.55 -6.87 19.00
C SER A 76 21.79 -7.65 17.93
N ASN A 77 21.38 -6.95 16.88
CA ASN A 77 20.79 -7.50 15.68
C ASN A 77 21.54 -7.00 14.44
N LYS A 78 21.40 -7.69 13.30
CA LYS A 78 21.91 -7.32 11.98
C LYS A 78 21.54 -5.90 11.54
N HIS A 79 20.42 -5.36 12.04
CA HIS A 79 19.95 -4.01 11.75
C HIS A 79 20.52 -2.91 12.67
N GLY A 80 21.51 -3.23 13.52
CA GLY A 80 22.16 -2.25 14.41
C GLY A 80 21.31 -1.83 15.62
N LEU A 81 20.28 -2.61 15.96
CA LEU A 81 19.57 -2.45 17.22
C LEU A 81 20.40 -3.10 18.33
N GLU A 82 20.70 -2.34 19.36
CA GLU A 82 21.54 -2.78 20.46
C GLU A 82 20.86 -2.52 21.82
N HIS A 83 21.03 -3.45 22.75
CA HIS A 83 20.62 -3.31 24.14
C HIS A 83 21.72 -3.82 25.06
N SER A 84 22.17 -2.97 25.97
CA SER A 84 23.23 -3.28 26.91
C SER A 84 22.66 -3.77 28.25
N LEU A 85 23.24 -4.86 28.76
CA LEU A 85 22.98 -5.37 30.10
C LEU A 85 24.27 -5.33 30.90
N TYR A 86 24.24 -4.61 32.02
CA TYR A 86 25.39 -4.54 32.93
C TYR A 86 25.62 -5.88 33.61
N ALA A 87 26.86 -6.38 33.55
CA ALA A 87 27.23 -7.61 34.21
C ALA A 87 27.66 -7.35 35.66
N ARG A 88 27.39 -8.32 36.52
CA ARG A 88 27.93 -8.37 37.88
C ARG A 88 29.20 -9.22 37.88
N PHE A 89 30.32 -8.59 38.21
CA PHE A 89 31.61 -9.28 38.37
C PHE A 89 31.78 -9.79 39.81
N THR A 90 32.30 -11.00 39.97
CA THR A 90 32.62 -11.62 41.26
C THR A 90 34.11 -11.96 41.30
N GLU A 91 34.85 -11.29 42.18
CA GLU A 91 36.32 -11.37 42.28
C GLU A 91 36.84 -12.75 42.72
N THR A 92 36.07 -13.49 43.54
CA THR A 92 36.45 -14.81 44.07
C THR A 92 36.48 -15.94 43.04
N GLY A 93 36.17 -15.67 41.77
CA GLY A 93 36.26 -16.67 40.70
C GLY A 93 36.38 -16.11 39.29
N SER A 94 36.72 -14.82 39.15
CA SER A 94 36.82 -14.13 37.85
C SER A 94 35.58 -14.31 36.97
N LYS A 95 34.39 -14.28 37.57
CA LYS A 95 33.12 -14.55 36.85
C LYS A 95 32.32 -13.28 36.63
N ALA A 96 31.89 -13.06 35.40
CA ALA A 96 30.84 -12.11 35.06
C ALA A 96 29.51 -12.84 34.89
N SER A 97 28.47 -12.30 35.52
CA SER A 97 27.12 -12.85 35.45
C SER A 97 26.11 -11.77 35.09
N ALA A 98 25.20 -12.06 34.17
CA ALA A 98 24.05 -11.20 33.90
C ALA A 98 22.79 -12.03 33.69
N SER A 99 21.67 -11.55 34.25
CA SER A 99 20.36 -12.18 34.07
C SER A 99 19.60 -11.48 32.96
N VAL A 100 19.42 -12.16 31.84
CA VAL A 100 18.56 -11.76 30.73
C VAL A 100 17.14 -12.25 31.04
N VAL A 101 16.25 -11.32 31.38
CA VAL A 101 14.82 -11.63 31.54
C VAL A 101 14.12 -11.24 30.25
N VAL A 102 13.58 -12.22 29.52
CA VAL A 102 12.99 -12.00 28.19
C VAL A 102 11.90 -10.95 28.24
N GLY A 103 11.02 -10.98 29.26
CA GLY A 103 9.97 -9.98 29.43
C GLY A 103 10.46 -8.53 29.55
N LYS A 104 11.68 -8.30 30.07
CA LYS A 104 12.26 -6.95 30.24
C LYS A 104 12.99 -6.43 29.00
N LEU A 105 13.20 -7.27 28.00
CA LEU A 105 13.86 -6.83 26.76
C LEU A 105 12.98 -5.82 26.00
N PRO A 106 13.59 -4.88 25.25
CA PRO A 106 12.85 -4.01 24.35
C PRO A 106 12.03 -4.81 23.33
N ASN A 107 10.77 -4.43 23.11
CA ASN A 107 9.89 -5.13 22.17
C ASN A 107 10.47 -5.14 20.73
N ALA A 108 11.19 -4.08 20.35
CA ALA A 108 11.87 -3.98 19.06
C ALA A 108 12.95 -5.04 18.83
N LEU A 109 13.57 -5.58 19.89
CA LEU A 109 14.52 -6.69 19.79
C LEU A 109 13.83 -8.06 19.80
N LYS A 110 12.69 -8.18 20.49
CA LYS A 110 11.92 -9.45 20.57
C LYS A 110 11.32 -9.87 19.24
N THR A 111 11.02 -8.92 18.37
CA THR A 111 10.43 -9.15 17.04
C THR A 111 11.46 -9.55 15.97
N GLN A 112 12.75 -9.53 16.30
CA GLN A 112 13.82 -9.84 15.35
C GLN A 112 14.01 -11.35 15.20
N ASP A 113 14.59 -11.76 14.06
CA ASP A 113 14.84 -13.18 13.77
C ASP A 113 15.98 -13.77 14.60
N GLU A 114 17.01 -12.96 14.83
CA GLU A 114 18.22 -13.35 15.55
C GLU A 114 18.64 -12.22 16.49
N ILE A 115 19.00 -12.58 17.72
CA ILE A 115 19.58 -11.66 18.70
C ILE A 115 20.96 -12.20 19.09
N HIS A 116 22.01 -11.54 18.61
CA HIS A 116 23.38 -11.90 18.92
C HIS A 116 23.75 -11.35 20.29
N VAL A 117 24.41 -12.15 21.11
CA VAL A 117 24.89 -11.75 22.43
C VAL A 117 26.39 -11.74 22.40
N SER A 118 26.99 -10.59 22.69
CA SER A 118 28.43 -10.46 22.90
C SER A 118 28.72 -9.90 24.28
N ILE A 119 29.92 -10.15 24.79
CA ILE A 119 30.44 -9.52 25.99
C ILE A 119 31.48 -8.48 25.61
N VAL A 120 31.37 -7.31 26.22
CA VAL A 120 32.33 -6.22 26.09
C VAL A 120 33.00 -6.04 27.44
N ALA A 121 34.31 -6.26 27.48
CA ALA A 121 35.16 -6.04 28.64
C ALA A 121 36.27 -5.04 28.25
N ALA A 122 36.32 -3.91 28.92
CA ALA A 122 37.29 -2.85 28.64
C ALA A 122 37.79 -2.19 29.94
N GLY A 123 39.04 -1.73 29.92
CA GLY A 123 39.72 -1.13 31.06
C GLY A 123 40.57 0.08 30.66
N PRO A 124 40.92 0.97 31.60
CA PRO A 124 41.81 2.10 31.33
C PRO A 124 43.29 1.73 31.35
N SER A 125 43.64 0.49 31.70
CA SER A 125 45.03 0.02 31.78
C SER A 125 45.54 -0.35 30.39
N GLU A 126 46.70 0.17 29.99
CA GLU A 126 47.38 -0.20 28.73
C GLU A 126 47.89 -1.66 28.73
N GLU A 127 47.92 -2.31 29.89
CA GLU A 127 48.36 -3.71 30.05
C GLU A 127 47.28 -4.73 29.63
N GLU A 128 46.02 -4.30 29.52
CA GLU A 128 44.86 -5.17 29.22
C GLU A 128 44.14 -4.68 27.96
N GLU A 129 44.22 -5.42 26.86
CA GLU A 129 43.48 -5.07 25.64
C GLU A 129 41.96 -5.24 25.82
N ASN A 130 41.20 -4.32 25.22
CA ASN A 130 39.74 -4.34 25.21
C ASN A 130 39.23 -5.47 24.33
N VAL A 131 38.23 -6.21 24.81
CA VAL A 131 37.74 -7.41 24.14
C VAL A 131 36.23 -7.36 23.92
N ILE A 132 35.83 -7.75 22.70
CA ILE A 132 34.45 -8.00 22.30
C ILE A 132 34.37 -9.46 21.81
N VAL A 133 33.76 -10.34 22.60
CA VAL A 133 33.60 -11.75 22.23
C VAL A 133 32.13 -12.05 21.97
N PRO A 134 31.76 -12.60 20.80
CA PRO A 134 30.42 -13.15 20.59
C PRO A 134 30.26 -14.44 21.41
N LEU A 135 29.13 -14.57 22.10
CA LEU A 135 28.88 -15.67 23.05
C LEU A 135 27.84 -16.65 22.52
N CYS A 136 26.66 -16.15 22.16
CA CYS A 136 25.56 -16.99 21.68
C CYS A 136 24.60 -16.17 20.81
N THR A 137 23.67 -16.87 20.14
CA THR A 137 22.57 -16.24 19.42
C THR A 137 21.24 -16.76 19.97
N PHE A 138 20.38 -15.85 20.40
CA PHE A 138 19.00 -16.20 20.72
C PHE A 138 18.14 -16.19 19.46
N ILE A 139 17.31 -17.21 19.30
CA ILE A 139 16.39 -17.35 18.17
C ILE A 139 14.95 -17.33 18.71
N PRO A 140 14.23 -16.20 18.59
CA PRO A 140 12.83 -16.13 18.99
C PRO A 140 11.94 -17.00 18.08
N SER A 141 11.10 -17.84 18.68
CA SER A 141 10.12 -18.65 17.94
C SER A 141 9.01 -17.78 17.33
N GLU A 142 8.37 -18.26 16.26
CA GLU A 142 7.26 -17.52 15.61
C GLU A 142 6.11 -17.23 16.59
N LYS A 143 5.74 -18.22 17.41
CA LYS A 143 4.71 -18.06 18.46
C LYS A 143 5.07 -16.99 19.48
N PHE A 144 6.36 -16.82 19.78
CA PHE A 144 6.83 -15.77 20.67
C PHE A 144 6.75 -14.40 19.99
N LYS A 145 7.12 -14.29 18.71
CA LYS A 145 7.01 -13.03 17.96
C LYS A 145 5.56 -12.55 17.88
N ASP A 146 4.62 -13.45 17.61
CA ASP A 146 3.18 -13.13 17.56
C ASP A 146 2.62 -12.64 18.90
N SER A 147 3.24 -13.04 20.02
CA SER A 147 2.83 -12.62 21.35
C SER A 147 3.27 -11.19 21.72
N VAL A 148 4.14 -10.58 20.91
CA VAL A 148 4.70 -9.25 21.16
C VAL A 148 4.00 -8.24 20.27
N GLU A 149 3.15 -7.42 20.88
CA GLU A 149 2.56 -6.26 20.20
C GLU A 149 3.64 -5.18 20.01
N TYR A 150 4.17 -5.09 18.79
CA TYR A 150 5.14 -4.09 18.39
C TYR A 150 4.77 -3.53 17.02
N GLU A 151 4.40 -2.25 17.00
CA GLU A 151 4.26 -1.50 15.76
C GLU A 151 5.61 -0.83 15.44
N GLN A 152 6.12 -1.08 14.23
CA GLN A 152 7.35 -0.43 13.80
C GLN A 152 7.13 1.08 13.70
N PRO A 153 7.99 1.92 14.29
CA PRO A 153 7.80 3.36 14.26
C PRO A 153 7.82 3.85 12.80
N VAL A 154 6.81 4.67 12.45
CA VAL A 154 6.71 5.30 11.13
C VAL A 154 7.96 6.15 10.91
N ARG A 155 8.83 5.68 10.00
CA ARG A 155 10.04 6.42 9.60
C ARG A 155 9.67 7.46 8.54
N LEU A 156 10.51 8.49 8.43
CA LEU A 156 10.46 9.45 7.33
C LEU A 156 10.93 8.77 6.04
N GLY A 157 10.07 7.93 5.47
CA GLY A 157 10.27 7.24 4.19
C GLY A 157 9.29 7.75 3.13
N ALA A 158 9.53 7.37 1.88
CA ALA A 158 8.56 7.59 0.82
C ALA A 158 7.27 6.81 1.14
N LEU A 159 6.14 7.52 1.18
CA LEU A 159 4.82 6.91 1.31
C LEU A 159 4.42 6.28 -0.03
N PRO A 160 3.57 5.24 -0.01
CA PRO A 160 3.02 4.68 -1.25
C PRO A 160 2.24 5.73 -2.03
N GLU A 161 2.30 5.66 -3.37
CA GLU A 161 1.56 6.55 -4.26
C GLU A 161 0.05 6.31 -4.16
N ILE A 162 -0.73 7.39 -4.15
CA ILE A 162 -2.20 7.32 -4.10
C ILE A 162 -2.74 7.28 -5.53
N HIS A 163 -3.31 6.13 -5.93
CA HIS A 163 -3.99 6.00 -7.20
C HIS A 163 -5.49 6.29 -7.05
N HIS A 164 -5.99 7.29 -7.78
CA HIS A 164 -7.43 7.55 -7.85
C HIS A 164 -8.13 6.44 -8.64
N GLN A 165 -9.09 5.76 -8.01
CA GLN A 165 -9.94 4.77 -8.67
C GLN A 165 -11.16 5.45 -9.26
N PHE A 166 -11.20 5.57 -10.58
CA PHE A 166 -12.38 6.06 -11.29
C PHE A 166 -13.53 5.06 -11.18
N ARG A 167 -14.76 5.57 -11.17
CA ARG A 167 -15.94 4.73 -11.29
C ARG A 167 -15.94 4.01 -12.64
N SER A 168 -16.33 2.75 -12.65
CA SER A 168 -16.57 2.02 -13.89
C SER A 168 -17.71 2.66 -14.68
N ASN A 169 -17.59 2.68 -16.00
CA ASN A 169 -18.69 3.07 -16.87
C ASN A 169 -19.87 2.11 -16.69
N GLU A 170 -21.08 2.64 -16.80
CA GLU A 170 -22.30 1.85 -16.75
C GLU A 170 -22.37 0.89 -17.96
N PRO A 171 -22.82 -0.36 -17.76
CA PRO A 171 -22.88 -1.32 -18.86
C PRO A 171 -23.96 -0.90 -19.88
N HIS A 172 -23.57 -0.82 -21.15
CA HIS A 172 -24.52 -0.62 -22.25
C HIS A 172 -25.13 -1.95 -22.72
N ILE A 173 -26.39 -1.90 -23.15
CA ILE A 173 -27.08 -3.03 -23.77
C ILE A 173 -26.54 -3.34 -25.17
N ASN A 174 -26.69 -4.59 -25.62
CA ASN A 174 -26.33 -5.00 -26.98
C ASN A 174 -27.13 -4.19 -28.01
N SER A 175 -26.44 -3.57 -28.98
CA SER A 175 -27.01 -2.73 -30.04
C SER A 175 -28.12 -3.39 -30.84
N PHE A 176 -28.13 -4.73 -30.93
CA PHE A 176 -29.18 -5.46 -31.61
C PHE A 176 -30.58 -5.19 -31.03
N VAL A 177 -30.70 -5.12 -29.70
CA VAL A 177 -32.00 -4.95 -29.03
C VAL A 177 -32.64 -3.60 -29.37
N PRO A 178 -31.98 -2.44 -29.18
CA PRO A 178 -32.52 -1.15 -29.62
C PRO A 178 -32.89 -1.12 -31.10
N THR A 179 -32.06 -1.69 -31.98
CA THR A 179 -32.32 -1.69 -33.43
C THR A 179 -33.62 -2.41 -33.79
N VAL A 180 -33.88 -3.57 -33.19
CA VAL A 180 -35.13 -4.32 -33.45
C VAL A 180 -36.35 -3.53 -32.98
N PHE A 181 -36.30 -2.92 -31.80
CA PHE A 181 -37.42 -2.12 -31.29
C PHE A 181 -37.66 -0.85 -32.13
N SER A 182 -36.60 -0.17 -32.58
CA SER A 182 -36.72 0.96 -33.50
C SER A 182 -37.33 0.54 -34.85
N ALA A 183 -36.92 -0.60 -35.40
CA ALA A 183 -37.49 -1.15 -36.63
C ALA A 183 -38.96 -1.52 -36.46
N ALA A 184 -39.33 -2.12 -35.31
CA ALA A 184 -40.71 -2.44 -34.98
C ALA A 184 -41.58 -1.17 -34.88
N ALA A 185 -41.07 -0.10 -34.25
CA ALA A 185 -41.77 1.19 -34.17
C ALA A 185 -41.98 1.80 -35.55
N LEU A 186 -40.98 1.76 -36.44
CA LEU A 186 -41.13 2.20 -37.83
C LEU A 186 -42.15 1.34 -38.60
N GLY A 187 -42.14 0.03 -38.40
CA GLY A 187 -43.13 -0.88 -38.99
C GLY A 187 -44.56 -0.53 -38.57
N LEU A 188 -44.79 -0.27 -37.29
CA LEU A 188 -46.08 0.17 -36.77
C LEU A 188 -46.52 1.52 -37.37
N LEU A 189 -45.59 2.46 -37.56
CA LEU A 189 -45.88 3.73 -38.22
C LEU A 189 -46.32 3.52 -39.68
N VAL A 190 -45.67 2.63 -40.43
CA VAL A 190 -46.07 2.31 -41.81
C VAL A 190 -47.46 1.67 -41.84
N VAL A 191 -47.75 0.75 -40.93
CA VAL A 191 -49.09 0.13 -40.80
C VAL A 191 -50.16 1.19 -40.50
N LEU A 192 -49.88 2.13 -39.59
CA LEU A 192 -50.80 3.23 -39.28
C LEU A 192 -51.08 4.10 -40.50
N LEU A 193 -50.04 4.51 -41.24
CA LEU A 193 -50.20 5.30 -42.47
C LEU A 193 -50.98 4.53 -43.54
N GLY A 194 -50.72 3.23 -43.70
CA GLY A 194 -51.45 2.35 -44.61
C GLY A 194 -52.93 2.21 -44.23
N ALA A 195 -53.23 2.07 -42.94
CA ALA A 195 -54.60 2.02 -42.43
C ALA A 195 -55.34 3.33 -42.69
N TRP A 196 -54.70 4.48 -42.48
CA TRP A 196 -55.28 5.79 -42.81
C TRP A 196 -55.54 5.94 -44.31
N ALA A 197 -54.58 5.56 -45.16
CA ALA A 197 -54.75 5.63 -46.61
C ALA A 197 -55.91 4.76 -47.11
N GLY A 198 -56.05 3.54 -46.57
CA GLY A 198 -57.13 2.61 -46.92
C GLY A 198 -58.50 3.05 -46.41
N LEU A 199 -58.58 3.55 -45.17
CA LEU A 199 -59.85 3.99 -44.57
C LEU A 199 -60.36 5.31 -45.14
N LEU A 200 -59.45 6.25 -45.44
CA LEU A 200 -59.82 7.59 -45.90
C LEU A 200 -59.93 7.69 -47.43
N ASN A 201 -59.53 6.64 -48.16
CA ASN A 201 -59.82 6.39 -49.59
C ASN A 201 -59.79 7.64 -50.51
N GLY A 202 -58.78 8.50 -50.36
CA GLY A 202 -58.58 9.72 -51.16
C GLY A 202 -59.25 11.00 -50.63
N ASP A 203 -60.14 10.89 -49.63
CA ASP A 203 -60.84 12.03 -49.02
C ASP A 203 -59.92 12.89 -48.12
N MET A 204 -58.71 12.40 -47.81
CA MET A 204 -57.63 13.22 -47.20
C MET A 204 -57.20 14.39 -48.09
N PHE A 205 -57.30 14.23 -49.42
CA PHE A 205 -56.83 15.20 -50.40
C PHE A 205 -57.95 15.72 -51.32
N SER A 206 -59.21 15.34 -51.08
CA SER A 206 -60.37 15.73 -51.90
C SER A 206 -60.66 17.24 -51.91
N GLY A 207 -59.97 18.03 -51.08
CA GLY A 207 -60.05 19.49 -51.03
C GLY A 207 -58.79 20.25 -51.45
N TRP A 208 -57.88 19.63 -52.21
CA TRP A 208 -56.58 20.22 -52.59
C TRP A 208 -56.64 21.23 -53.75
N GLN A 209 -57.72 21.25 -54.52
CA GLN A 209 -57.89 22.20 -55.63
C GLN A 209 -58.04 23.64 -55.10
N GLY A 210 -57.02 24.47 -55.37
CA GLY A 210 -57.12 25.94 -55.39
C GLY A 210 -56.98 26.69 -54.07
N SER A 211 -56.58 26.08 -52.95
CA SER A 211 -56.44 26.82 -51.68
C SER A 211 -54.98 27.03 -51.28
N PHE A 212 -54.36 28.08 -51.84
CA PHE A 212 -53.02 28.58 -51.47
C PHE A 212 -52.80 28.65 -49.95
N TRP A 213 -53.86 29.01 -49.19
CA TRP A 213 -53.84 29.09 -47.74
C TRP A 213 -53.58 27.74 -47.04
N LYS A 214 -54.14 26.63 -47.54
CA LYS A 214 -53.94 25.30 -46.97
C LYS A 214 -52.50 24.82 -47.15
N ILE A 215 -51.93 25.05 -48.35
CA ILE A 215 -50.55 24.70 -48.67
C ILE A 215 -49.58 25.53 -47.83
N GLY A 216 -49.82 26.85 -47.72
CA GLY A 216 -49.01 27.73 -46.87
C GLY A 216 -49.06 27.33 -45.39
N TYR A 217 -50.22 26.90 -44.89
CA TYR A 217 -50.34 26.39 -43.52
C TYR A 217 -49.56 25.09 -43.31
N LEU A 218 -49.70 24.10 -44.20
CA LEU A 218 -48.94 22.85 -44.11
C LEU A 218 -47.42 23.08 -44.23
N ALA A 219 -46.99 23.99 -45.12
CA ALA A 219 -45.58 24.32 -45.29
C ALA A 219 -44.99 25.00 -44.05
N THR A 220 -45.72 25.94 -43.43
CA THR A 220 -45.29 26.60 -42.19
C THR A 220 -45.29 25.64 -41.00
N LEU A 221 -46.23 24.70 -40.95
CA LEU A 221 -46.26 23.65 -39.94
C LEU A 221 -45.10 22.66 -40.10
N ALA A 222 -44.84 22.19 -41.31
CA ALA A 222 -43.68 21.33 -41.61
C ALA A 222 -42.34 22.04 -41.30
N TYR A 223 -42.24 23.34 -41.59
CA TYR A 223 -41.05 24.12 -41.25
C TYR A 223 -40.89 24.29 -39.73
N PHE A 224 -41.98 24.41 -38.98
CA PHE A 224 -41.93 24.42 -37.52
C PHE A 224 -41.41 23.08 -36.95
N GLU A 225 -41.88 21.94 -37.47
CA GLU A 225 -41.35 20.62 -37.11
C GLU A 225 -39.85 20.48 -37.44
N LEU A 226 -39.42 21.06 -38.56
CA LEU A 226 -38.00 21.10 -38.92
C LEU A 226 -37.17 21.89 -37.91
N ILE A 227 -37.69 23.00 -37.36
CA ILE A 227 -37.01 23.75 -36.28
C ILE A 227 -36.85 22.87 -35.04
N VAL A 228 -37.89 22.12 -34.65
CA VAL A 228 -37.82 21.18 -33.52
C VAL A 228 -36.81 20.06 -33.79
N LEU A 229 -36.77 19.51 -35.01
CA LEU A 229 -35.78 18.51 -35.41
C LEU A 229 -34.35 19.06 -35.35
N ARG A 230 -34.14 20.29 -35.81
CA ARG A 230 -32.82 20.96 -35.73
C ARG A 230 -32.40 21.22 -34.28
N TYR A 231 -33.34 21.53 -33.40
CA TYR A 231 -33.08 21.64 -31.97
C TYR A 231 -32.62 20.31 -31.38
N TYR A 232 -33.31 19.21 -31.70
CA TYR A 232 -32.91 17.85 -31.28
C TYR A 232 -31.51 17.47 -31.77
N LEU A 233 -31.14 17.90 -32.99
CA LEU A 233 -29.80 17.66 -33.56
C LEU A 233 -28.70 18.58 -33.00
N GLY A 234 -29.01 19.49 -32.06
CA GLY A 234 -28.01 20.28 -31.33
C GLY A 234 -28.01 21.79 -31.62
N THR A 235 -29.07 22.34 -32.24
CA THR A 235 -29.20 23.80 -32.36
C THR A 235 -29.40 24.45 -30.99
N SER A 236 -28.84 25.64 -30.77
CA SER A 236 -28.99 26.34 -29.49
C SER A 236 -30.45 26.69 -29.20
N ILE A 237 -30.81 26.71 -27.91
CA ILE A 237 -32.17 27.04 -27.47
C ILE A 237 -32.60 28.44 -27.94
N PHE A 238 -31.70 29.43 -27.88
CA PHE A 238 -32.01 30.81 -28.30
C PHE A 238 -32.26 30.92 -29.80
N ALA A 239 -31.48 30.21 -30.63
CA ALA A 239 -31.71 30.17 -32.06
C ALA A 239 -33.04 29.49 -32.40
N THR A 240 -33.38 28.41 -31.68
CA THR A 240 -34.64 27.67 -31.84
C THR A 240 -35.84 28.55 -31.48
N VAL A 241 -35.78 29.24 -30.33
CA VAL A 241 -36.84 30.16 -29.89
C VAL A 241 -36.99 31.33 -30.85
N PHE A 242 -35.89 31.92 -31.32
CA PHE A 242 -35.94 33.02 -32.29
C PHE A 242 -36.53 32.59 -33.63
N GLN A 243 -36.10 31.45 -34.17
CA GLN A 243 -36.67 30.88 -35.39
C GLN A 243 -38.15 30.51 -35.23
N GLY A 244 -38.52 29.93 -34.08
CA GLY A 244 -39.91 29.63 -33.75
C GLY A 244 -40.78 30.88 -33.69
N LEU A 245 -40.28 31.97 -33.08
CA LEU A 245 -40.97 33.26 -33.03
C LEU A 245 -41.17 33.85 -34.43
N LEU A 246 -40.15 33.77 -35.30
CA LEU A 246 -40.26 34.22 -36.70
C LEU A 246 -41.31 33.45 -37.49
N VAL A 247 -41.47 32.15 -37.21
CA VAL A 247 -42.44 31.27 -37.90
C VAL A 247 -43.85 31.37 -37.32
N ALA A 248 -43.97 31.72 -36.03
CA ALA A 248 -45.25 31.82 -35.34
C ALA A 248 -46.23 32.79 -36.02
N GLY A 249 -45.72 33.91 -36.54
CA GLY A 249 -46.52 34.91 -37.28
C GLY A 249 -47.13 34.33 -38.56
N PRO A 250 -46.31 33.85 -39.52
CA PRO A 250 -46.79 33.17 -40.72
C PRO A 250 -47.70 31.98 -40.41
N LEU A 251 -47.33 31.12 -39.45
CA LEU A 251 -48.11 29.95 -39.06
C LEU A 251 -49.53 30.33 -38.59
N SER A 252 -49.64 31.35 -37.74
CA SER A 252 -50.93 31.84 -37.24
C SER A 252 -51.76 32.48 -38.36
N PHE A 253 -51.12 33.24 -39.26
CA PHE A 253 -51.80 33.90 -40.37
C PHE A 253 -52.37 32.90 -41.40
N PHE A 254 -51.53 31.97 -41.88
CA PHE A 254 -51.95 30.94 -42.82
C PHE A 254 -52.94 29.96 -42.17
N GLY A 255 -52.74 29.59 -40.90
CA GLY A 255 -53.64 28.72 -40.15
C GLY A 255 -55.04 29.30 -39.99
N SER A 256 -55.16 30.56 -39.57
CA SER A 256 -56.45 31.26 -39.43
C SER A 256 -57.24 31.28 -40.75
N ARG A 257 -56.56 31.59 -41.86
CA ARG A 257 -57.18 31.62 -43.21
C ARG A 257 -57.55 30.24 -43.72
N ALA A 258 -56.70 29.23 -43.52
CA ALA A 258 -56.96 27.85 -43.91
C ALA A 258 -58.14 27.25 -43.15
N LEU A 259 -58.20 27.43 -41.82
CA LEU A 259 -59.30 26.96 -40.99
C LEU A 259 -60.62 27.68 -41.32
N THR A 260 -60.58 28.99 -41.57
CA THR A 260 -61.76 29.75 -42.01
C THR A 260 -62.28 29.27 -43.37
N ALA A 261 -61.38 28.95 -44.30
CA ALA A 261 -61.76 28.40 -45.61
C ALA A 261 -62.41 27.02 -45.48
N LEU A 262 -61.90 26.16 -44.60
CA LEU A 262 -62.51 24.85 -44.29
C LEU A 262 -63.88 25.01 -43.61
N ALA A 263 -64.02 25.96 -42.69
CA ALA A 263 -65.28 26.23 -42.01
C ALA A 263 -66.40 26.68 -42.98
N ARG A 264 -66.04 27.39 -44.06
CA ARG A 264 -67.00 27.79 -45.11
C ARG A 264 -67.46 26.61 -45.98
N LEU A 265 -66.63 25.58 -46.16
CA LEU A 265 -67.00 24.37 -46.93
C LEU A 265 -67.93 23.43 -46.14
N ARG A 266 -68.10 23.65 -44.83
CA ARG A 266 -69.01 22.88 -43.96
C ARG A 266 -70.43 23.46 -43.93
N LYS A 267 -70.62 24.70 -44.37
CA LYS A 267 -71.95 25.33 -44.51
C LYS A 267 -72.53 25.03 -45.88
#